data_AF-A0A2S5WJE1-F1
#
_entry.id   AF-A0A2S5WJE1-F1
#
_cell.length_a   1.000
_cell.length_b   1.000
_cell.length_c   1.000
_cell.angle_alpha   90.00
_cell.angle_beta   90.00
_cell.angle_gamma   90.00
#
_symmetry.space_group_name_H-M   'P 1'
#
loop_
_entity.id
_entity.type
_entity.pdbx_description
1 polymer ?
#
loop_
_entity_poly.entity_id
_entity_poly.type
_entity_poly.pdbx_seq_one_letter_code
_entity_poly.pdbx_strand_id
1 'polypeptide(L)'
;MTIPRLRGAFAPGTQPASQNELLVMLPSLGTTMALWDGTVAALRASTPGSTLRILRLDLPGHGSSPATAEPFTIAELADAVLDVVEEAGGGAFHLAGLSLGGAVALELALAHPERVKSLALFCTDSKIGTSEGWEQRAAAVRASGTASLVTGSAERWFAPGFLEQHPLSAAARSLSTLIDIDDESYARCNEALAAFDRTASLGSLRAPTLVVSGEHDAVTTPEAMQALTERIPNGYHSTIAGTAHLAALEDPDAAARLLTTHLRASASQGQSTQAAAHEQGMRVRREVLGDAHVDRAVAGTTAETAPFQDFITRYAWGEIWARDELSRRERSIATLASLVTGSHEAEIRMHVRAALTNGLSRAEIAEVILHTALYAGLPPANGALGIAKEVFAGLDAAGTADTQASSPNEGAERG
;
A
#
# COMPACT_ATOMS: atom_id res chain seq x y z
N MET A 1 -10.19 0.42 27.98
CA MET A 1 -9.55 0.32 26.65
C MET A 1 -8.17 0.92 26.82
N THR A 2 -7.11 0.19 26.45
CA THR A 2 -5.71 0.65 26.55
C THR A 2 -5.26 1.45 25.33
N ILE A 3 -5.97 1.31 24.20
CA ILE A 3 -5.75 2.09 22.98
C ILE A 3 -6.11 3.57 23.25
N PRO A 4 -5.15 4.50 23.12
CA PRO A 4 -5.41 5.91 23.35
C PRO A 4 -6.25 6.49 22.21
N ARG A 5 -7.11 7.47 22.52
CA ARG A 5 -7.91 8.14 21.49
C ARG A 5 -7.10 9.27 20.83
N LEU A 6 -7.00 9.25 19.51
CA LEU A 6 -6.33 10.30 18.73
C LEU A 6 -7.34 11.21 18.03
N ARG A 7 -6.90 12.42 17.69
CA ARG A 7 -7.59 13.37 16.82
C ARG A 7 -6.73 13.68 15.62
N GLY A 8 -7.37 13.77 14.46
CA GLY A 8 -6.74 14.20 13.22
C GLY A 8 -7.53 15.30 12.53
N ALA A 9 -6.84 16.10 11.72
CA ALA A 9 -7.44 17.11 10.88
C ALA A 9 -6.89 17.02 9.46
N PHE A 10 -7.79 17.13 8.47
CA PHE A 10 -7.40 17.27 7.08
C PHE A 10 -6.78 18.64 6.84
N ALA A 11 -5.64 18.66 6.16
CA ALA A 11 -5.08 19.90 5.65
C ALA A 11 -6.02 20.54 4.61
N PRO A 12 -6.12 21.88 4.58
CA PRO A 12 -6.85 22.59 3.53
C PRO A 12 -6.34 22.22 2.12
N GLY A 13 -7.23 22.31 1.13
CA GLY A 13 -6.86 22.24 -0.30
C GLY A 13 -7.42 21.06 -1.09
N THR A 14 -7.94 20.01 -0.44
CA THR A 14 -8.68 18.96 -1.15
C THR A 14 -9.93 18.60 -0.36
N GLN A 15 -11.10 18.63 -1.02
CA GLN A 15 -12.32 18.09 -0.44
C GLN A 15 -12.12 16.59 -0.16
N PRO A 16 -12.40 16.09 1.06
CA PRO A 16 -12.21 14.69 1.39
C PRO A 16 -13.20 13.84 0.59
N ALA A 17 -12.73 13.24 -0.50
CA ALA A 17 -13.41 12.19 -1.24
C ALA A 17 -12.68 10.86 -1.02
N SER A 18 -13.39 9.80 -0.64
CA SER A 18 -12.80 8.48 -0.33
C SER A 18 -11.99 7.88 -1.48
N GLN A 19 -12.23 8.33 -2.71
CA GLN A 19 -11.55 7.85 -3.92
C GLN A 19 -10.14 8.44 -4.11
N ASN A 20 -9.84 9.53 -3.41
CA ASN A 20 -8.55 10.20 -3.51
C ASN A 20 -7.52 9.55 -2.58
N GLU A 21 -6.26 9.52 -3.01
CA GLU A 21 -5.15 9.00 -2.21
C GLU A 21 -5.00 9.77 -0.90
N LEU A 22 -4.59 9.06 0.15
CA LEU A 22 -4.42 9.59 1.50
C LEU A 22 -2.95 9.57 1.89
N LEU A 23 -2.45 10.68 2.41
CA LEU A 23 -1.20 10.80 3.15
C LEU A 23 -1.52 11.07 4.62
N VAL A 24 -1.07 10.18 5.50
CA VAL A 24 -1.17 10.33 6.96
C VAL A 24 0.15 10.84 7.49
N MET A 25 0.13 11.86 8.36
CA MET A 25 1.35 12.47 8.92
C MET A 25 1.30 12.48 10.46
N LEU A 26 2.34 11.91 11.07
CA LEU A 26 2.48 11.75 12.53
C LEU A 26 3.59 12.67 13.07
N PRO A 27 3.34 13.46 14.14
CA PRO A 27 4.29 14.44 14.65
C PRO A 27 5.31 13.80 15.61
N SER A 28 6.29 14.60 16.02
CA SER A 28 7.28 14.22 17.03
C SER A 28 6.70 14.31 18.44
N LEU A 29 7.30 13.58 19.38
CA LEU A 29 7.00 13.70 20.81
C LEU A 29 7.28 15.13 21.28
N GLY A 30 6.33 15.75 21.99
CA GLY A 30 6.47 17.14 22.42
C GLY A 30 6.01 18.17 21.38
N THR A 31 5.43 17.72 20.26
CA THR A 31 4.93 18.60 19.19
C THR A 31 3.49 18.23 18.80
N THR A 32 2.87 19.03 17.94
CA THR A 32 1.53 18.78 17.43
C THR A 32 1.55 18.59 15.92
N MET A 33 0.41 18.27 15.33
CA MET A 33 0.21 18.18 13.89
C MET A 33 0.65 19.45 13.14
N ALA A 34 0.72 20.61 13.82
CA ALA A 34 1.19 21.87 13.27
C ALA A 34 2.67 21.81 12.82
N LEU A 35 3.45 20.83 13.33
CA LEU A 35 4.80 20.54 12.84
C LEU A 35 4.84 20.40 11.31
N TRP A 36 3.78 19.84 10.73
CA TRP A 36 3.71 19.57 9.29
C TRP A 36 3.12 20.71 8.47
N ASP A 37 2.65 21.81 9.08
CA ASP A 37 1.95 22.90 8.37
C ASP A 37 2.78 23.48 7.21
N GLY A 38 4.06 23.76 7.47
CA GLY A 38 4.98 24.28 6.45
C GLY A 38 5.19 23.29 5.32
N THR A 39 5.47 22.02 5.64
CA THR A 39 5.67 20.95 4.66
C THR A 39 4.43 20.75 3.80
N VAL A 40 3.25 20.80 4.40
CA VAL A 40 1.97 20.70 3.69
C VAL A 40 1.77 21.89 2.74
N ALA A 41 2.05 23.11 3.20
CA ALA A 41 1.95 24.30 2.34
C ALA A 41 2.88 24.20 1.13
N ALA A 42 4.14 23.80 1.34
CA ALA A 42 5.12 23.59 0.27
C ALA A 42 4.72 22.45 -0.68
N LEU A 43 4.20 21.33 -0.15
CA LEU A 43 3.71 20.22 -0.96
C LEU A 43 2.56 20.68 -1.86
N ARG A 44 1.56 21.39 -1.31
CA ARG A 44 0.44 21.95 -2.08
C ARG A 44 0.91 22.92 -3.17
N ALA A 45 1.87 23.79 -2.86
CA ALA A 45 2.44 24.72 -3.83
C ALA A 45 3.17 23.99 -4.97
N SER A 46 3.90 22.91 -4.66
CA SER A 46 4.67 22.13 -5.64
C SER A 46 3.83 21.13 -6.46
N THR A 47 2.59 20.84 -6.04
CA THR A 47 1.66 19.98 -6.78
C THR A 47 0.29 20.65 -6.97
N PRO A 48 0.18 21.71 -7.79
CA PRO A 48 -1.10 22.35 -8.07
C PRO A 48 -2.11 21.36 -8.68
N GLY A 49 -3.34 21.37 -8.18
CA GLY A 49 -4.40 20.46 -8.65
C GLY A 49 -4.31 19.02 -8.13
N SER A 50 -3.35 18.71 -7.24
CA SER A 50 -3.28 17.40 -6.60
C SER A 50 -4.54 17.09 -5.79
N THR A 51 -5.09 15.90 -6.01
CA THR A 51 -6.22 15.36 -5.25
C THR A 51 -5.79 14.65 -3.97
N LEU A 52 -4.49 14.65 -3.63
CA LEU A 52 -3.99 14.00 -2.41
C LEU A 52 -4.67 14.59 -1.17
N ARG A 53 -5.28 13.72 -0.37
CA ARG A 53 -5.81 14.05 0.95
C ARG A 53 -4.67 13.94 1.95
N ILE A 54 -4.52 14.94 2.82
CA ILE A 54 -3.44 14.95 3.82
C ILE A 54 -4.08 15.05 5.20
N LEU A 55 -3.97 13.98 5.97
CA LEU A 55 -4.50 13.83 7.31
C LEU A 55 -3.34 13.91 8.30
N ARG A 56 -3.37 14.88 9.20
CA ARG A 56 -2.35 15.04 10.25
C ARG A 56 -2.97 14.77 11.60
N LEU A 57 -2.27 14.05 12.46
CA LEU A 57 -2.78 13.61 13.76
C LEU A 57 -2.01 14.24 14.89
N ASP A 58 -2.64 14.37 16.05
CA ASP A 58 -1.97 14.66 17.31
C ASP A 58 -1.82 13.38 18.14
N LEU A 59 -0.68 13.24 18.82
CA LEU A 59 -0.39 12.17 19.76
C LEU A 59 -1.26 12.28 21.05
N PRO A 60 -1.38 11.23 21.88
CA PRO A 60 -2.17 11.31 23.12
C PRO A 60 -1.71 12.46 24.02
N GLY A 61 -2.64 13.27 24.52
CA GLY A 61 -2.35 14.47 25.32
C GLY A 61 -1.59 15.59 24.62
N HIS A 62 -1.40 15.50 23.30
CA HIS A 62 -0.83 16.55 22.47
C HIS A 62 -1.94 17.26 21.70
N GLY A 63 -1.82 18.59 21.54
CA GLY A 63 -2.71 19.38 20.69
C GLY A 63 -4.20 19.14 21.00
N SER A 64 -4.93 18.61 20.02
CA SER A 64 -6.37 18.35 20.14
C SER A 64 -6.71 16.94 20.63
N SER A 65 -5.74 16.04 20.72
CA SER A 65 -5.96 14.67 21.21
C SER A 65 -6.13 14.68 22.74
N PRO A 66 -7.13 13.95 23.28
CA PRO A 66 -7.33 13.88 24.73
C PRO A 66 -6.12 13.28 25.45
N ALA A 67 -5.90 13.71 26.68
CA ALA A 67 -4.92 13.11 27.58
C ALA A 67 -5.29 11.65 27.89
N THR A 68 -4.27 10.84 28.19
CA THR A 68 -4.43 9.45 28.61
C THR A 68 -3.61 9.18 29.87
N ALA A 69 -4.25 8.56 30.86
CA ALA A 69 -3.59 8.09 32.09
C ALA A 69 -3.15 6.62 32.01
N GLU A 70 -3.80 5.85 31.12
CA GLU A 70 -3.54 4.43 30.94
C GLU A 70 -2.24 4.21 30.14
N PRO A 71 -1.39 3.23 30.53
CA PRO A 71 -0.24 2.84 29.74
C PRO A 71 -0.66 2.29 28.37
N PHE A 72 0.19 2.53 27.37
CA PHE A 72 0.02 1.98 26.02
C PHE A 72 1.39 1.66 25.41
N THR A 73 1.38 0.81 24.39
CA THR A 73 2.54 0.47 23.56
C THR A 73 2.53 1.24 22.24
N ILE A 74 3.66 1.24 21.52
CA ILE A 74 3.70 1.78 20.15
C ILE A 74 2.75 1.02 19.20
N ALA A 75 2.53 -0.28 19.43
CA ALA A 75 1.56 -1.08 18.67
C ALA A 75 0.13 -0.58 18.89
N GLU A 76 -0.28 -0.37 20.13
CA GLU A 76 -1.61 0.19 20.44
C GLU A 76 -1.76 1.62 19.94
N LEU A 77 -0.68 2.40 19.91
CA LEU A 77 -0.69 3.73 19.30
C LEU A 77 -0.81 3.66 17.77
N ALA A 78 -0.22 2.65 17.12
CA ALA A 78 -0.42 2.40 15.69
C ALA A 78 -1.86 1.96 15.36
N ASP A 79 -2.47 1.13 16.21
CA ASP A 79 -3.90 0.78 16.12
C ASP A 79 -4.78 2.03 16.23
N ALA A 80 -4.46 2.93 17.18
CA ALA A 80 -5.17 4.20 17.32
C ALA A 80 -5.07 5.11 16.08
N VAL A 81 -3.93 5.07 15.36
CA VAL A 81 -3.78 5.77 14.09
C VAL A 81 -4.69 5.16 13.03
N LEU A 82 -4.76 3.82 12.96
CA LEU A 82 -5.65 3.12 12.04
C LEU A 82 -7.13 3.45 12.30
N ASP A 83 -7.56 3.52 13.57
CA ASP A 83 -8.92 3.92 13.92
C ASP A 83 -9.29 5.29 13.32
N VAL A 84 -8.38 6.27 13.42
CA VAL A 84 -8.59 7.59 12.81
C VAL A 84 -8.60 7.53 11.28
N VAL A 85 -7.81 6.65 10.67
CA VAL A 85 -7.83 6.43 9.21
C VAL A 85 -9.14 5.80 8.76
N GLU A 86 -9.69 4.84 9.51
CA GLU A 86 -11.01 4.24 9.23
C GLU A 86 -12.12 5.28 9.32
N GLU A 87 -12.13 6.10 10.38
CA GLU A 87 -13.07 7.25 10.50
C GLU A 87 -12.93 8.23 9.32
N ALA A 88 -11.72 8.35 8.79
CA ALA A 88 -11.40 9.18 7.64
C ALA A 88 -11.69 8.50 6.28
N GLY A 89 -12.35 7.34 6.24
CA GLY A 89 -12.76 6.65 5.00
C GLY A 89 -11.86 5.49 4.57
N GLY A 90 -10.89 5.10 5.41
CA GLY A 90 -10.16 3.83 5.31
C GLY A 90 -9.27 3.69 4.08
N GLY A 91 -9.00 2.42 3.72
CA GLY A 91 -8.18 2.05 2.56
C GLY A 91 -6.67 2.09 2.79
N ALA A 92 -5.90 1.88 1.72
CA ALA A 92 -4.44 1.95 1.76
C ALA A 92 -3.95 3.40 1.56
N PHE A 93 -2.93 3.81 2.30
CA PHE A 93 -2.46 5.19 2.41
C PHE A 93 -0.93 5.29 2.39
N HIS A 94 -0.43 6.48 2.07
CA HIS A 94 0.95 6.86 2.29
C HIS A 94 1.12 7.34 3.73
N LEU A 95 2.26 7.04 4.33
CA LEU A 95 2.49 7.34 5.75
C LEU A 95 3.81 8.08 5.92
N ALA A 96 3.78 9.20 6.63
CA ALA A 96 4.95 9.96 7.04
C ALA A 96 4.95 10.14 8.56
N GLY A 97 6.10 9.92 9.20
CA GLY A 97 6.22 10.08 10.64
C GLY A 97 7.56 10.67 11.02
N LEU A 98 7.58 11.56 12.02
CA LEU A 98 8.80 12.15 12.55
C LEU A 98 9.08 11.65 13.97
N SER A 99 10.30 11.18 14.26
CA SER A 99 10.73 10.71 15.59
C SER A 99 9.79 9.65 16.17
N LEU A 100 9.11 9.90 17.30
CA LEU A 100 8.06 9.02 17.82
C LEU A 100 6.98 8.70 16.76
N GLY A 101 6.53 9.70 16.00
CA GLY A 101 5.60 9.46 14.88
C GLY A 101 6.20 8.54 13.81
N GLY A 102 7.52 8.58 13.63
CA GLY A 102 8.26 7.64 12.77
C GLY A 102 8.31 6.21 13.32
N ALA A 103 8.47 6.05 14.64
CA ALA A 103 8.41 4.74 15.29
C ALA A 103 7.01 4.11 15.17
N VAL A 104 5.95 4.90 15.37
CA VAL A 104 4.56 4.48 15.14
C VAL A 104 4.32 4.13 13.67
N ALA A 105 4.86 4.93 12.75
CA ALA A 105 4.74 4.68 11.32
C ALA A 105 5.44 3.38 10.89
N LEU A 106 6.62 3.11 11.45
CA LEU A 106 7.35 1.86 11.23
C LEU A 106 6.56 0.66 11.77
N GLU A 107 6.00 0.77 12.97
CA GLU A 107 5.16 -0.28 13.56
C GLU A 107 3.95 -0.61 12.68
N LEU A 108 3.23 0.43 12.24
CA LEU A 108 2.06 0.28 11.38
C LEU A 108 2.42 -0.41 10.06
N ALA A 109 3.53 -0.01 9.44
CA ALA A 109 3.97 -0.59 8.17
C ALA A 109 4.43 -2.06 8.30
N LEU A 110 4.93 -2.46 9.47
CA LEU A 110 5.30 -3.85 9.76
C LEU A 110 4.06 -4.71 10.08
N ALA A 111 3.14 -4.18 10.89
CA ALA A 111 1.95 -4.91 11.34
C ALA A 111 0.87 -5.00 10.24
N HIS A 112 0.77 -3.98 9.38
CA HIS A 112 -0.26 -3.84 8.36
C HIS A 112 0.33 -3.47 6.98
N PRO A 113 1.19 -4.34 6.40
CA PRO A 113 1.90 -4.04 5.15
C PRO A 113 0.96 -3.80 3.97
N GLU A 114 -0.27 -4.31 4.00
CA GLU A 114 -1.31 -4.09 2.98
C GLU A 114 -1.93 -2.68 3.04
N ARG A 115 -1.78 -1.99 4.18
CA ARG A 115 -2.35 -0.66 4.39
C ARG A 115 -1.40 0.47 3.99
N VAL A 116 -0.09 0.21 3.97
CA VAL A 116 0.92 1.24 3.73
C VAL A 116 1.44 1.18 2.29
N LYS A 117 1.00 2.12 1.45
CA LYS A 117 1.45 2.26 0.05
C LYS A 117 2.91 2.69 -0.05
N SER A 118 3.33 3.61 0.80
CA SER A 118 4.71 4.09 0.90
C SER A 118 4.95 4.69 2.28
N LEU A 119 6.20 4.70 2.72
CA LEU A 119 6.59 5.09 4.08
C LEU A 119 7.70 6.15 4.04
N ALA A 120 7.53 7.25 4.78
CA ALA A 120 8.55 8.26 4.97
C ALA A 120 8.88 8.43 6.46
N LEU A 121 10.11 8.06 6.83
CA LEU A 121 10.62 8.05 8.20
C LEU A 121 11.57 9.23 8.41
N PHE A 122 11.11 10.27 9.09
CA PHE A 122 11.89 11.47 9.40
C PHE A 122 12.49 11.37 10.81
N CYS A 123 13.78 11.66 10.97
CA CYS A 123 14.48 11.81 12.25
C CYS A 123 14.05 10.74 13.28
N THR A 124 14.14 9.47 12.91
CA THR A 124 13.60 8.32 13.66
C THR A 124 14.49 7.08 13.48
N ASP A 125 14.26 6.04 14.27
CA ASP A 125 14.95 4.75 14.16
C ASP A 125 14.02 3.59 14.59
N SER A 126 14.41 2.37 14.24
CA SER A 126 13.88 1.10 14.70
C SER A 126 13.97 0.87 16.21
N LYS A 127 14.83 1.64 16.88
CA LYS A 127 14.95 1.75 18.34
C LYS A 127 15.60 3.09 18.64
N ILE A 128 14.86 4.01 19.24
CA ILE A 128 15.36 5.35 19.55
C ILE A 128 15.88 5.35 20.99
N GLY A 129 17.11 5.82 21.23
CA GLY A 129 17.66 5.95 22.59
C GLY A 129 17.76 4.62 23.36
N THR A 130 17.65 4.70 24.69
CA THR A 130 17.71 3.54 25.59
C THR A 130 16.45 3.46 26.45
N SER A 131 16.06 2.24 26.82
CA SER A 131 14.92 1.98 27.71
C SER A 131 15.04 2.77 29.01
N GLU A 132 16.19 2.69 29.68
CA GLU A 132 16.49 3.44 30.91
C GLU A 132 16.39 4.96 30.70
N GLY A 133 16.91 5.50 29.60
CA GLY A 133 16.87 6.93 29.31
C GLY A 133 15.44 7.46 29.15
N TRP A 134 14.56 6.66 28.53
CA TRP A 134 13.14 6.99 28.40
C TRP A 134 12.38 6.89 29.72
N GLU A 135 12.63 5.87 30.54
CA GLU A 135 12.05 5.75 31.89
C GLU A 135 12.46 6.91 32.79
N GLN A 136 13.74 7.30 32.76
CA GLN A 136 14.24 8.48 33.48
C GLN A 136 13.57 9.77 32.99
N ARG A 137 13.38 9.92 31.67
CA ARG A 137 12.67 11.08 31.10
C ARG A 137 11.20 11.10 31.52
N ALA A 138 10.53 9.96 31.53
CA ALA A 138 9.14 9.84 32.00
C ALA A 138 9.02 10.28 33.47
N ALA A 139 9.91 9.78 34.34
CA ALA A 139 9.95 10.16 35.75
C ALA A 139 10.23 11.66 35.95
N ALA A 140 11.17 12.23 35.17
CA ALA A 140 11.49 13.65 35.24
C ALA A 140 10.30 14.54 34.85
N VAL A 141 9.56 14.17 33.79
CA VAL A 141 8.36 14.91 33.35
C VAL A 141 7.25 14.80 34.38
N ARG A 142 6.99 13.62 34.96
CA ARG A 142 6.01 13.51 36.05
C ARG A 142 6.37 14.37 37.27
N ALA A 143 7.66 14.56 37.53
CA ALA A 143 8.13 15.36 38.66
C ALA A 143 8.12 16.87 38.40
N SER A 144 8.44 17.30 37.17
CA SER A 144 8.79 18.70 36.85
C SER A 144 7.99 19.31 35.69
N GLY A 145 7.11 18.53 35.08
CA GLY A 145 6.32 18.90 33.91
C GLY A 145 7.13 18.99 32.61
N THR A 146 6.42 19.00 31.48
CA THR A 146 6.97 19.17 30.13
C THR A 146 7.66 20.52 29.94
N ALA A 147 7.24 21.55 30.66
CA ALA A 147 7.89 22.86 30.68
C ALA A 147 9.39 22.79 31.03
N SER A 148 9.77 21.85 31.89
CA SER A 148 11.18 21.65 32.27
C SER A 148 12.08 21.18 31.11
N LEU A 149 11.47 20.64 30.04
CA LEU A 149 12.18 20.10 28.89
C LEU A 149 12.55 21.16 27.84
N VAL A 150 11.97 22.37 27.90
CA VAL A 150 12.07 23.37 26.82
C VAL A 150 13.52 23.68 26.44
N THR A 151 14.38 23.98 27.42
CA THR A 151 15.78 24.32 27.14
C THR A 151 16.53 23.17 26.47
N GLY A 152 16.44 21.95 27.03
CA GLY A 152 17.13 20.81 26.44
C GLY A 152 16.52 20.37 25.10
N SER A 153 15.22 20.60 24.88
CA SER A 153 14.57 20.32 23.60
C SER A 153 15.01 21.33 22.54
N ALA A 154 15.17 22.62 22.88
CA ALA A 154 15.69 23.63 21.95
C ALA A 154 17.05 23.23 21.35
N GLU A 155 17.96 22.71 22.19
CA GLU A 155 19.30 22.26 21.78
C GLU A 155 19.28 21.00 20.88
N ARG A 156 18.32 20.09 21.10
CA ARG A 156 18.23 18.83 20.34
C ARG A 156 17.40 18.96 19.07
N TRP A 157 16.37 19.81 19.09
CA TRP A 157 15.39 19.90 18.03
C TRP A 157 15.86 20.71 16.83
N PHE A 158 16.74 21.69 17.06
CA PHE A 158 17.11 22.67 16.05
C PHE A 158 18.62 22.71 15.83
N ALA A 159 19.00 22.99 14.59
CA ALA A 159 20.39 23.16 14.21
C ALA A 159 21.03 24.36 14.94
N PRO A 160 22.36 24.33 15.15
CA PRO A 160 23.06 25.45 15.75
C PRO A 160 22.78 26.78 15.04
N GLY A 161 22.31 27.79 15.79
CA GLY A 161 22.03 29.12 15.25
C GLY A 161 20.64 29.29 14.63
N PHE A 162 19.82 28.23 14.51
CA PHE A 162 18.52 28.29 13.84
C PHE A 162 17.53 29.20 14.59
N LEU A 163 17.40 29.04 15.90
CA LEU A 163 16.44 29.80 16.70
C LEU A 163 16.80 31.29 16.78
N GLU A 164 18.09 31.63 16.74
CA GLU A 164 18.58 33.01 16.68
C GLU A 164 18.26 33.67 15.33
N GLN A 165 18.35 32.90 14.24
CA GLN A 165 18.04 33.38 12.89
C GLN A 165 16.54 33.46 12.62
N HIS A 166 15.75 32.60 13.27
CA HIS A 166 14.31 32.45 13.03
C HIS A 166 13.45 32.55 14.30
N PRO A 167 13.58 33.61 15.12
CA PRO A 167 12.97 33.69 16.45
C PRO A 167 11.43 33.75 16.44
N LEU A 168 10.81 34.08 15.30
CA LEU A 168 9.36 34.17 15.12
C LEU A 168 8.79 33.04 14.23
N SER A 169 9.59 32.02 13.93
CA SER A 169 9.17 30.89 13.10
C SER A 169 8.16 29.97 13.79
N ALA A 170 7.50 29.11 13.01
CA ALA A 170 6.69 28.03 13.57
C ALA A 170 7.53 27.06 14.42
N ALA A 171 8.79 26.83 14.01
CA ALA A 171 9.79 26.09 14.77
C ALA A 171 9.99 26.67 16.17
N ALA A 172 10.26 27.97 16.30
CA ALA A 172 10.39 28.62 17.61
C ALA A 172 9.13 28.50 18.47
N ARG A 173 7.93 28.62 17.86
CA ARG A 173 6.65 28.46 18.57
C ARG A 173 6.40 27.04 19.09
N SER A 174 6.98 26.01 18.46
CA SER A 174 6.80 24.63 18.91
C SER A 174 7.37 24.38 20.32
N LEU A 175 8.37 25.16 20.74
CA LEU A 175 8.90 25.11 22.10
C LEU A 175 7.90 25.66 23.13
N SER A 176 7.08 26.64 22.76
CA SER A 176 5.96 27.09 23.59
C SER A 176 4.86 26.03 23.65
N THR A 177 4.54 25.39 22.51
CA THR A 177 3.56 24.30 22.48
C THR A 177 3.96 23.13 23.37
N LEU A 178 5.27 22.86 23.54
CA LEU A 178 5.75 21.80 24.43
C LEU A 178 5.26 21.97 25.88
N ILE A 179 5.12 23.21 26.34
CA ILE A 179 4.67 23.54 27.70
C ILE A 179 3.20 23.16 27.92
N ASP A 180 2.39 23.18 26.86
CA ASP A 180 0.94 22.92 26.92
C ASP A 180 0.60 21.43 26.79
N ILE A 181 1.61 20.56 26.62
CA ILE A 181 1.41 19.12 26.48
C ILE A 181 1.20 18.48 27.84
N ASP A 182 0.20 17.60 27.91
CA ASP A 182 -0.13 16.85 29.12
C ASP A 182 1.06 16.01 29.60
N ASP A 183 1.48 16.26 30.84
CA ASP A 183 2.68 15.67 31.44
C ASP A 183 2.61 14.15 31.51
N GLU A 184 1.45 13.60 31.92
CA GLU A 184 1.29 12.15 32.07
C GLU A 184 1.29 11.46 30.70
N SER A 185 0.58 12.03 29.71
CA SER A 185 0.55 11.48 28.35
C SER A 185 1.94 11.53 27.70
N TYR A 186 2.70 12.61 27.93
CA TYR A 186 4.10 12.69 27.50
C TYR A 186 4.95 11.60 28.17
N ALA A 187 4.78 11.38 29.48
CA ALA A 187 5.46 10.32 30.21
C ALA A 187 5.10 8.93 29.65
N ARG A 188 3.83 8.66 29.33
CA ARG A 188 3.39 7.41 28.70
C ARG A 188 3.99 7.20 27.31
N CYS A 189 4.14 8.25 26.51
CA CYS A 189 4.84 8.17 25.23
C CYS A 189 6.32 7.77 25.41
N ASN A 190 7.01 8.27 26.44
CA ASN A 190 8.38 7.83 26.74
C ASN A 190 8.41 6.36 27.14
N GLU A 191 7.50 5.90 28.00
CA GLU A 191 7.40 4.48 28.39
C GLU A 191 7.15 3.57 27.18
N ALA A 192 6.30 4.00 26.24
CA ALA A 192 6.07 3.29 24.98
C ALA A 192 7.36 3.20 24.14
N LEU A 193 8.14 4.27 24.06
CA LEU A 193 9.46 4.27 23.40
C LEU A 193 10.47 3.37 24.12
N ALA A 194 10.43 3.31 25.45
CA ALA A 194 11.32 2.46 26.24
C ALA A 194 11.20 0.98 25.87
N ALA A 195 9.99 0.55 25.50
CA ALA A 195 9.67 -0.83 25.12
C ALA A 195 9.77 -1.09 23.60
N PHE A 196 10.03 -0.06 22.78
CA PHE A 196 10.01 -0.20 21.32
C PHE A 196 11.36 -0.65 20.76
N ASP A 197 11.37 -1.79 20.08
CA ASP A 197 12.50 -2.28 19.29
C ASP A 197 11.98 -3.11 18.11
N ARG A 198 12.28 -2.65 16.89
CA ARG A 198 11.95 -3.34 15.63
C ARG A 198 13.16 -3.66 14.78
N THR A 199 14.36 -3.57 15.36
CA THR A 199 15.64 -3.87 14.71
C THR A 199 15.61 -5.19 13.94
N ALA A 200 15.11 -6.26 14.57
CA ALA A 200 15.07 -7.60 13.98
C ALA A 200 14.01 -7.77 12.87
N SER A 201 13.05 -6.85 12.76
CA SER A 201 11.90 -6.95 11.85
C SER A 201 12.07 -6.14 10.56
N LEU A 202 13.07 -5.26 10.47
CA LEU A 202 13.27 -4.35 9.33
C LEU A 202 13.33 -5.05 7.97
N GLY A 203 13.95 -6.24 7.89
CA GLY A 203 14.04 -7.01 6.65
C GLY A 203 12.69 -7.51 6.11
N SER A 204 11.62 -7.42 6.90
CA SER A 204 10.26 -7.79 6.49
C SER A 204 9.42 -6.63 5.95
N LEU A 205 9.94 -5.39 6.02
CA LEU A 205 9.24 -4.20 5.57
C LEU A 205 9.06 -4.23 4.05
N ARG A 206 7.80 -4.13 3.58
CA ARG A 206 7.44 -4.25 2.16
C ARG A 206 7.27 -2.91 1.45
N ALA A 207 6.79 -1.89 2.16
CA ALA A 207 6.51 -0.58 1.59
C ALA A 207 7.81 0.08 1.07
N PRO A 208 7.79 0.72 -0.11
CA PRO A 208 8.85 1.63 -0.52
C PRO A 208 9.07 2.66 0.59
N THR A 209 10.33 2.80 1.04
CA THR A 209 10.63 3.57 2.25
C THR A 209 11.67 4.66 1.98
N LEU A 210 11.30 5.90 2.27
CA LEU A 210 12.22 7.03 2.37
C LEU A 210 12.62 7.22 3.84
N VAL A 211 13.91 7.32 4.11
CA VAL A 211 14.46 7.66 5.43
C VAL A 211 15.12 9.04 5.34
N VAL A 212 14.78 9.97 6.24
CA VAL A 212 15.25 11.36 6.20
C VAL A 212 15.86 11.77 7.52
N SER A 213 17.14 12.16 7.52
CA SER A 213 17.81 12.74 8.70
C SER A 213 18.04 14.24 8.54
N GLY A 214 18.12 14.97 9.65
CA GLY A 214 18.78 16.28 9.67
C GLY A 214 20.28 16.11 9.84
N GLU A 215 21.09 16.92 9.14
CA GLU A 215 22.56 16.89 9.20
C GLU A 215 23.13 16.97 10.63
N HIS A 216 22.48 17.73 11.50
CA HIS A 216 22.91 17.97 12.88
C HIS A 216 22.07 17.20 13.91
N ASP A 217 21.29 16.21 13.49
CA ASP A 217 20.46 15.42 14.41
C ASP A 217 21.34 14.61 15.36
N ALA A 218 21.28 14.94 16.66
CA ALA A 218 22.01 14.24 17.71
C ALA A 218 21.17 13.17 18.43
N VAL A 219 19.88 13.07 18.13
CA VAL A 219 18.95 12.08 18.72
C VAL A 219 18.95 10.81 17.88
N THR A 220 18.79 10.97 16.57
CA THR A 220 18.82 9.90 15.57
C THR A 220 19.77 10.33 14.46
N THR A 221 21.05 10.03 14.64
CA THR A 221 22.10 10.61 13.79
C THR A 221 21.96 10.18 12.33
N PRO A 222 22.46 10.97 11.36
CA PRO A 222 22.49 10.58 9.96
C PRO A 222 23.08 9.18 9.73
N GLU A 223 24.14 8.83 10.47
CA GLU A 223 24.77 7.50 10.38
C GLU A 223 23.85 6.40 10.88
N ALA A 224 23.14 6.62 11.99
CA ALA A 224 22.16 5.66 12.51
C ALA A 224 21.00 5.47 11.52
N MET A 225 20.51 6.55 10.91
CA MET A 225 19.43 6.49 9.92
C MET A 225 19.88 5.88 8.58
N GLN A 226 21.15 6.04 8.20
CA GLN A 226 21.74 5.31 7.10
C GLN A 226 21.79 3.79 7.41
N ALA A 227 22.26 3.41 8.61
CA ALA A 227 22.30 2.01 9.04
C ALA A 227 20.89 1.38 9.21
N LEU A 228 19.87 2.18 9.55
CA LEU A 228 18.47 1.79 9.46
C LEU A 228 18.09 1.44 8.02
N THR A 229 18.41 2.32 7.08
CA THR A 229 18.06 2.18 5.66
C THR A 229 18.66 0.92 5.03
N GLU A 230 19.91 0.59 5.35
CA GLU A 230 20.61 -0.60 4.85
C GLU A 230 19.91 -1.93 5.21
N ARG A 231 19.07 -1.92 6.25
CA ARG A 231 18.28 -3.08 6.69
C ARG A 231 16.88 -3.14 6.08
N ILE A 232 16.50 -2.16 5.25
CA ILE A 232 15.18 -2.04 4.64
C ILE A 232 15.30 -2.41 3.14
N PRO A 233 14.64 -3.47 2.65
CA PRO A 233 14.81 -3.97 1.27
C PRO A 233 14.56 -2.94 0.16
N ASN A 234 13.59 -2.03 0.36
CA ASN A 234 13.21 -0.98 -0.60
C ASN A 234 13.40 0.42 0.01
N GLY A 235 14.45 0.56 0.83
CA GLY A 235 14.79 1.78 1.56
C GLY A 235 15.79 2.65 0.81
N TYR A 236 15.64 3.98 0.89
CA TYR A 236 16.71 4.91 0.55
C TYR A 236 16.76 6.08 1.53
N HIS A 237 17.96 6.62 1.73
CA HIS A 237 18.25 7.64 2.72
C HIS A 237 18.52 9.00 2.06
N SER A 238 18.10 10.07 2.72
CA SER A 238 18.45 11.45 2.35
C SER A 238 18.68 12.29 3.60
N THR A 239 19.60 13.24 3.52
CA THR A 239 19.89 14.19 4.61
C THR A 239 19.46 15.59 4.21
N ILE A 240 18.71 16.27 5.07
CA ILE A 240 18.40 17.70 4.92
C ILE A 240 19.54 18.50 5.57
N ALA A 241 20.29 19.20 4.73
CA ALA A 241 21.44 20.00 5.14
C ALA A 241 21.03 21.13 6.10
N GLY A 242 21.88 21.43 7.08
CA GLY A 242 21.69 22.54 8.02
C GLY A 242 20.49 22.40 8.97
N THR A 243 19.91 21.20 9.10
CA THR A 243 18.79 20.92 10.03
C THR A 243 19.19 19.87 11.06
N ALA A 244 18.49 19.81 12.19
CA ALA A 244 18.67 18.83 13.26
C ALA A 244 17.44 17.90 13.37
N HIS A 245 16.98 17.60 14.59
CA HIS A 245 15.99 16.56 14.82
C HIS A 245 14.58 16.90 14.32
N LEU A 246 14.19 18.17 14.27
CA LEU A 246 12.92 18.59 13.67
C LEU A 246 13.12 19.08 12.23
N ALA A 247 13.83 18.30 11.41
CA ALA A 247 14.25 18.68 10.06
C ALA A 247 13.10 19.19 9.16
N ALA A 248 11.93 18.55 9.23
CA ALA A 248 10.77 18.97 8.44
C ALA A 248 10.16 20.31 8.89
N LEU A 249 10.42 20.72 10.13
CA LEU A 249 9.99 21.99 10.70
C LEU A 249 11.00 23.11 10.42
N GLU A 250 12.29 22.79 10.33
CA GLU A 250 13.36 23.73 9.99
C GLU A 250 13.42 24.04 8.49
N ASP A 251 13.35 23.02 7.63
CA ASP A 251 13.28 23.17 6.17
C ASP A 251 12.05 22.42 5.59
N PRO A 252 10.86 23.03 5.70
CA PRO A 252 9.64 22.44 5.18
C PRO A 252 9.65 22.25 3.65
N ASP A 253 10.38 23.09 2.92
CA ASP A 253 10.48 22.98 1.46
C ASP A 253 11.31 21.77 1.05
N ALA A 254 12.43 21.49 1.72
CA ALA A 254 13.21 20.27 1.49
C ALA A 254 12.40 19.02 1.83
N ALA A 255 11.72 19.00 2.98
CA ALA A 255 10.86 17.88 3.36
C ALA A 255 9.75 17.64 2.32
N ALA A 256 9.11 18.70 1.82
CA ALA A 256 8.07 18.59 0.80
C ALA A 256 8.60 18.09 -0.55
N ARG A 257 9.79 18.51 -0.97
CA ARG A 257 10.45 18.01 -2.19
C ARG A 257 10.75 16.51 -2.09
N LEU A 258 11.28 16.06 -0.96
CA LEU A 258 11.56 14.64 -0.71
C LEU A 258 10.28 13.80 -0.71
N LEU A 259 9.24 14.25 0.01
CA LEU A 259 7.93 13.59 0.01
C LEU A 259 7.32 13.52 -1.39
N THR A 260 7.33 14.62 -2.14
CA THR A 260 6.77 14.66 -3.50
C THR A 260 7.46 13.66 -4.42
N THR A 261 8.79 13.60 -4.35
CA THR A 261 9.59 12.64 -5.14
C THR A 261 9.24 11.20 -4.75
N HIS A 262 9.16 10.92 -3.45
CA HIS A 262 8.85 9.60 -2.92
C HIS A 262 7.45 9.11 -3.29
N LEU A 263 6.44 9.98 -3.14
CA LEU A 263 5.04 9.68 -3.48
C LEU A 263 4.89 9.39 -4.98
N ARG A 264 5.53 10.18 -5.85
CA ARG A 264 5.52 9.96 -7.31
C ARG A 264 6.20 8.65 -7.71
N ALA A 265 7.34 8.32 -7.10
CA ALA A 265 8.05 7.07 -7.36
C ALA A 265 7.23 5.85 -6.92
N SER A 266 6.52 5.96 -5.81
CA SER A 266 5.64 4.89 -5.33
C SER A 266 4.42 4.69 -6.24
N ALA A 267 3.84 5.79 -6.74
CA ALA A 267 2.74 5.73 -7.70
C ALA A 267 3.16 5.10 -9.03
N SER A 268 4.36 5.40 -9.54
CA SER A 268 4.87 4.81 -10.79
C SER A 268 5.20 3.32 -10.64
N GLN A 269 5.72 2.87 -9.49
CA GLN A 269 5.88 1.44 -9.20
C GLN A 269 4.54 0.70 -9.13
N GLY A 270 3.51 1.31 -8.53
CA GLY A 270 2.14 0.77 -8.52
C GLY A 270 1.54 0.65 -9.91
N GLN A 271 1.81 1.60 -10.81
CA GLN A 271 1.37 1.52 -12.21
C GLN A 271 2.16 0.48 -13.02
N SER A 272 3.49 0.40 -12.80
CA SER A 272 4.35 -0.58 -13.48
C SER A 272 3.98 -2.03 -13.13
N THR A 273 3.68 -2.31 -11.87
CA THR A 273 3.21 -3.63 -11.42
C THR A 273 1.85 -4.00 -12.01
N GLN A 274 0.91 -3.05 -12.09
CA GLN A 274 -0.37 -3.27 -12.77
C GLN A 274 -0.21 -3.50 -14.28
N ALA A 275 0.67 -2.76 -14.94
CA ALA A 275 0.97 -2.96 -16.35
C ALA A 275 1.61 -4.33 -16.61
N ALA A 276 2.56 -4.76 -15.76
CA ALA A 276 3.17 -6.08 -15.85
C ALA A 276 2.14 -7.21 -15.64
N ALA A 277 1.27 -7.08 -14.64
CA ALA A 277 0.16 -8.02 -14.42
C ALA A 277 -0.81 -8.06 -15.60
N HIS A 278 -1.05 -6.92 -16.26
CA HIS A 278 -1.90 -6.85 -17.45
C HIS A 278 -1.25 -7.55 -18.64
N GLU A 279 0.05 -7.32 -18.87
CA GLU A 279 0.80 -7.94 -19.96
C GLU A 279 0.88 -9.48 -19.78
N GLN A 280 1.23 -9.93 -18.57
CA GLN A 280 1.20 -11.34 -18.20
C GLN A 280 -0.21 -11.92 -18.38
N GLY A 281 -1.22 -11.19 -17.93
CA GLY A 281 -2.61 -11.59 -18.09
C GLY A 281 -3.03 -11.73 -19.54
N MET A 282 -2.62 -10.81 -20.42
CA MET A 282 -2.89 -10.91 -21.85
C MET A 282 -2.21 -12.13 -22.47
N ARG A 283 -0.95 -12.41 -22.12
CA ARG A 283 -0.23 -13.60 -22.60
C ARG A 283 -0.95 -14.88 -22.19
N VAL A 284 -1.25 -15.01 -20.91
CA VAL A 284 -1.95 -16.16 -20.33
C VAL A 284 -3.35 -16.32 -20.91
N ARG A 285 -4.12 -15.23 -21.05
CA ARG A 285 -5.47 -15.24 -21.62
C ARG A 285 -5.45 -15.75 -23.06
N ARG A 286 -4.43 -15.37 -23.85
CA ARG A 286 -4.23 -15.84 -25.23
C ARG A 286 -3.86 -17.32 -25.27
N GLU A 287 -2.94 -17.76 -24.43
CA GLU A 287 -2.56 -19.18 -24.31
C GLU A 287 -3.77 -20.07 -23.96
N VAL A 288 -4.66 -19.59 -23.09
CA VAL A 288 -5.82 -20.38 -22.63
C VAL A 288 -7.01 -20.29 -23.59
N LEU A 289 -7.40 -19.10 -24.05
CA LEU A 289 -8.61 -18.89 -24.84
C LEU A 289 -8.38 -18.86 -26.35
N GLY A 290 -7.12 -18.74 -26.78
CA GLY A 290 -6.71 -18.58 -28.17
C GLY A 290 -6.80 -17.14 -28.67
N ASP A 291 -5.84 -16.75 -29.52
CA ASP A 291 -5.70 -15.38 -30.03
C ASP A 291 -6.97 -14.84 -30.67
N ALA A 292 -7.60 -15.62 -31.57
CA ALA A 292 -8.80 -15.18 -32.27
C ALA A 292 -9.97 -14.85 -31.34
N HIS A 293 -10.08 -15.52 -30.19
CA HIS A 293 -11.10 -15.17 -29.18
C HIS A 293 -10.73 -13.86 -28.48
N VAL A 294 -9.48 -13.74 -28.03
CA VAL A 294 -8.99 -12.57 -27.31
C VAL A 294 -9.06 -11.32 -28.19
N ASP A 295 -8.69 -11.40 -29.46
CA ASP A 295 -8.74 -10.27 -30.39
C ASP A 295 -10.17 -9.76 -30.60
N ARG A 296 -11.15 -10.67 -30.75
CA ARG A 296 -12.57 -10.29 -30.83
C ARG A 296 -13.06 -9.62 -29.53
N ALA A 297 -12.64 -10.14 -28.38
CA ALA A 297 -13.02 -9.57 -27.09
C ALA A 297 -12.41 -8.17 -26.89
N VAL A 298 -11.14 -7.97 -27.24
CA VAL A 298 -10.47 -6.67 -27.19
C VAL A 298 -11.11 -5.68 -28.15
N ALA A 299 -11.38 -6.08 -29.40
CA ALA A 299 -12.04 -5.22 -30.39
C ALA A 299 -13.46 -4.79 -29.99
N GLY A 300 -14.15 -5.62 -29.19
CA GLY A 300 -15.47 -5.30 -28.64
C GLY A 300 -15.45 -4.44 -27.37
N THR A 301 -14.28 -4.07 -26.86
CA THR A 301 -14.16 -3.27 -25.63
C THR A 301 -14.57 -1.82 -25.88
N THR A 302 -15.47 -1.31 -25.03
CA THR A 302 -15.94 0.08 -25.04
C THR A 302 -15.35 0.87 -23.87
N ALA A 303 -15.52 2.20 -23.85
CA ALA A 303 -15.05 3.04 -22.75
C ALA A 303 -15.66 2.62 -21.39
N GLU A 304 -16.92 2.20 -21.39
CA GLU A 304 -17.65 1.75 -20.19
C GLU A 304 -17.17 0.38 -19.69
N THR A 305 -16.74 -0.50 -20.61
CA THR A 305 -16.33 -1.87 -20.28
C THR A 305 -14.83 -2.03 -20.10
N ALA A 306 -14.03 -1.06 -20.53
CA ALA A 306 -12.57 -1.08 -20.43
C ALA A 306 -12.03 -1.31 -19.01
N PRO A 307 -12.54 -0.65 -17.95
CA PRO A 307 -12.06 -0.91 -16.59
C PRO A 307 -12.29 -2.36 -16.13
N PHE A 308 -13.41 -2.95 -16.54
CA PHE A 308 -13.74 -4.34 -16.20
C PHE A 308 -12.90 -5.34 -17.01
N GLN A 309 -12.65 -5.06 -18.29
CA GLN A 309 -11.76 -5.88 -19.13
C GLN A 309 -10.32 -5.85 -18.61
N ASP A 310 -9.82 -4.68 -18.19
CA ASP A 310 -8.53 -4.55 -17.53
C ASP A 310 -8.47 -5.36 -16.23
N PHE A 311 -9.48 -5.21 -15.36
CA PHE A 311 -9.57 -5.96 -14.10
C PHE A 311 -9.52 -7.48 -14.31
N ILE A 312 -10.35 -8.03 -15.20
CA ILE A 312 -10.33 -9.48 -15.50
C ILE A 312 -8.97 -9.89 -16.05
N THR A 313 -8.40 -9.09 -16.95
CA THR A 313 -7.09 -9.38 -17.57
C THR A 313 -6.01 -9.49 -16.50
N ARG A 314 -5.91 -8.52 -15.59
CA ARG A 314 -4.91 -8.55 -14.51
C ARG A 314 -5.17 -9.66 -13.50
N TYR A 315 -6.37 -9.75 -12.93
CA TYR A 315 -6.62 -10.63 -11.80
C TYR A 315 -6.88 -12.08 -12.20
N ALA A 316 -7.79 -12.32 -13.15
CA ALA A 316 -8.08 -13.70 -13.54
C ALA A 316 -6.87 -14.30 -14.25
N TRP A 317 -6.33 -13.59 -15.25
CA TRP A 317 -5.30 -14.15 -16.12
C TRP A 317 -3.88 -13.85 -15.66
N GLY A 318 -3.60 -12.63 -15.19
CA GLY A 318 -2.26 -12.20 -14.76
C GLY A 318 -1.86 -12.69 -13.37
N GLU A 319 -2.84 -12.96 -12.51
CA GLU A 319 -2.62 -13.50 -11.17
C GLU A 319 -3.06 -14.96 -11.10
N ILE A 320 -4.36 -15.24 -10.99
CA ILE A 320 -4.84 -16.57 -10.57
C ILE A 320 -4.45 -17.68 -11.56
N TRP A 321 -4.71 -17.47 -12.85
CA TRP A 321 -4.41 -18.46 -13.88
C TRP A 321 -2.90 -18.56 -14.15
N ALA A 322 -2.11 -17.52 -13.88
CA ALA A 322 -0.67 -17.51 -14.13
C ALA A 322 0.19 -18.22 -13.08
N ARG A 323 -0.41 -18.63 -11.97
CA ARG A 323 0.30 -19.29 -10.86
C ARG A 323 0.64 -20.75 -11.14
N ASP A 324 1.79 -21.18 -10.62
CA ASP A 324 2.39 -22.49 -10.91
C ASP A 324 1.83 -23.66 -10.09
N GLU A 325 1.09 -23.41 -9.00
CA GLU A 325 0.68 -24.51 -8.10
C GLU A 325 -0.36 -25.46 -8.72
N LEU A 326 -1.10 -25.01 -9.73
CA LEU A 326 -1.99 -25.86 -10.54
C LEU A 326 -1.70 -25.65 -12.01
N SER A 327 -1.56 -26.75 -12.74
CA SER A 327 -1.41 -26.74 -14.19
C SER A 327 -2.65 -26.14 -14.87
N ARG A 328 -2.47 -25.67 -16.11
CA ARG A 328 -3.56 -25.18 -16.97
C ARG A 328 -4.69 -26.20 -17.12
N ARG A 329 -4.31 -27.48 -17.23
CA ARG A 329 -5.23 -28.60 -17.33
C ARG A 329 -6.10 -28.72 -16.07
N GLU A 330 -5.49 -28.71 -14.88
CA GLU A 330 -6.21 -28.78 -13.60
C GLU A 330 -7.12 -27.57 -13.38
N ARG A 331 -6.67 -26.36 -13.74
CA ARG A 331 -7.50 -25.15 -13.67
C ARG A 331 -8.71 -25.24 -14.59
N SER A 332 -8.55 -25.74 -15.82
CA SER A 332 -9.68 -25.99 -16.73
C SER A 332 -10.70 -26.99 -16.17
N ILE A 333 -10.25 -28.05 -15.49
CA ILE A 333 -11.15 -29.00 -14.80
C ILE A 333 -11.97 -28.26 -13.73
N ALA A 334 -11.30 -27.52 -12.85
CA ALA A 334 -11.94 -26.79 -11.76
C ALA A 334 -12.92 -25.72 -12.29
N THR A 335 -12.53 -24.99 -13.35
CA THR A 335 -13.40 -23.99 -13.98
C THR A 335 -14.63 -24.62 -14.60
N LEU A 336 -14.49 -25.70 -15.38
CA LEU A 336 -15.65 -26.38 -15.97
C LEU A 336 -16.61 -26.90 -14.91
N ALA A 337 -16.10 -27.58 -13.86
CA ALA A 337 -16.94 -28.06 -12.76
C ALA A 337 -17.70 -26.91 -12.07
N SER A 338 -17.03 -25.77 -11.86
CA SER A 338 -17.63 -24.59 -11.25
C SER A 338 -18.71 -23.97 -12.13
N LEU A 339 -18.46 -23.81 -13.43
CA LEU A 339 -19.41 -23.23 -14.38
C LEU A 339 -20.66 -24.11 -14.56
N VAL A 340 -20.47 -25.43 -14.58
CA VAL A 340 -21.58 -26.39 -14.62
C VAL A 340 -22.42 -26.28 -13.36
N THR A 341 -21.78 -26.25 -12.18
CA THR A 341 -22.48 -26.12 -10.89
C THR A 341 -23.26 -24.81 -10.79
N GLY A 342 -22.70 -23.70 -11.28
CA GLY A 342 -23.35 -22.40 -11.32
C GLY A 342 -24.34 -22.19 -12.46
N SER A 343 -24.53 -23.17 -13.36
CA SER A 343 -25.36 -23.05 -14.57
C SER A 343 -24.99 -21.85 -15.46
N HIS A 344 -23.69 -21.53 -15.55
CA HIS A 344 -23.17 -20.38 -16.29
C HIS A 344 -22.93 -20.72 -17.78
N GLU A 345 -24.00 -21.09 -18.48
CA GLU A 345 -23.95 -21.63 -19.85
C GLU A 345 -23.21 -20.74 -20.87
N ALA A 346 -23.33 -19.41 -20.73
CA ALA A 346 -22.66 -18.44 -21.59
C ALA A 346 -21.12 -18.61 -21.61
N GLU A 347 -20.54 -19.02 -20.49
CA GLU A 347 -19.09 -19.18 -20.30
C GLU A 347 -18.62 -20.61 -20.62
N ILE A 348 -19.49 -21.62 -20.44
CA ILE A 348 -19.15 -23.03 -20.66
C ILE A 348 -18.61 -23.26 -22.07
N ARG A 349 -19.22 -22.63 -23.09
CA ARG A 349 -18.79 -22.81 -24.49
C ARG A 349 -17.33 -22.42 -24.70
N MET A 350 -16.89 -21.29 -24.14
CA MET A 350 -15.50 -20.87 -24.28
C MET A 350 -14.55 -21.73 -23.45
N HIS A 351 -14.96 -22.12 -22.24
CA HIS A 351 -14.12 -22.94 -21.37
C HIS A 351 -13.99 -24.40 -21.81
N VAL A 352 -14.94 -24.95 -22.58
CA VAL A 352 -14.77 -26.25 -23.26
C VAL A 352 -13.66 -26.16 -24.30
N ARG A 353 -13.62 -25.09 -25.10
CA ARG A 353 -12.51 -24.86 -26.06
C ARG A 353 -11.18 -24.68 -25.34
N ALA A 354 -11.17 -23.86 -24.29
CA ALA A 354 -9.99 -23.63 -23.48
C ALA A 354 -9.46 -24.92 -22.83
N ALA A 355 -10.34 -25.80 -22.37
CA ALA A 355 -9.97 -27.09 -21.81
C ALA A 355 -9.26 -27.98 -22.83
N LEU A 356 -9.72 -28.00 -24.09
CA LEU A 356 -9.01 -28.69 -25.18
C LEU A 356 -7.62 -28.08 -25.41
N THR A 357 -7.52 -26.75 -25.49
CA THR A 357 -6.24 -26.04 -25.63
C THR A 357 -5.27 -26.36 -24.49
N ASN A 358 -5.79 -26.48 -23.27
CA ASN A 358 -5.03 -26.82 -22.07
C ASN A 358 -4.75 -28.32 -21.90
N GLY A 359 -5.05 -29.14 -22.90
CA GLY A 359 -4.67 -30.55 -22.96
C GLY A 359 -5.67 -31.55 -22.38
N LEU A 360 -6.93 -31.16 -22.16
CA LEU A 360 -7.98 -32.15 -21.91
C LEU A 360 -8.46 -32.75 -23.24
N SER A 361 -8.73 -34.04 -23.22
CA SER A 361 -9.46 -34.72 -24.29
C SER A 361 -10.97 -34.48 -24.18
N ARG A 362 -11.69 -34.71 -25.29
CA ARG A 362 -13.16 -34.66 -25.31
C ARG A 362 -13.80 -35.61 -24.28
N ALA A 363 -13.19 -36.77 -24.07
CA ALA A 363 -13.62 -37.76 -23.10
C ALA A 363 -13.45 -37.25 -21.66
N GLU A 364 -12.30 -36.64 -21.34
CA GLU A 364 -12.07 -36.07 -20.01
C GLU A 364 -13.00 -34.89 -19.72
N ILE A 365 -13.28 -34.04 -20.72
CA ILE A 365 -14.26 -32.95 -20.57
C ILE A 365 -15.65 -33.52 -20.25
N ALA A 366 -16.08 -34.56 -20.97
CA ALA A 366 -17.36 -35.22 -20.69
C ALA A 366 -17.38 -35.84 -19.28
N GLU A 367 -16.28 -36.47 -18.86
CA GLU A 367 -16.15 -37.07 -17.53
C GLU A 367 -16.22 -36.04 -16.41
N VAL A 368 -15.60 -34.86 -16.58
CA VAL A 368 -15.71 -33.75 -15.61
C VAL A 368 -17.18 -33.32 -15.45
N ILE A 369 -17.92 -33.19 -16.55
CA ILE A 369 -19.34 -32.80 -16.51
C ILE A 369 -20.18 -33.90 -15.85
N LEU A 370 -19.94 -35.17 -16.18
CA LEU A 370 -20.61 -36.32 -15.57
C LEU A 370 -20.36 -36.41 -14.06
N HIS A 371 -19.11 -36.25 -13.63
CA HIS A 371 -18.76 -36.21 -12.21
C HIS A 371 -19.47 -35.06 -11.49
N THR A 372 -19.52 -33.88 -12.12
CA THR A 372 -20.17 -32.70 -11.54
C THR A 372 -21.69 -32.88 -11.42
N ALA A 373 -22.32 -33.68 -12.27
CA ALA A 373 -23.77 -33.93 -12.23
C ALA A 373 -24.27 -34.49 -10.89
N LEU A 374 -23.41 -35.20 -10.15
CA LEU A 374 -23.73 -35.73 -8.82
C LEU A 374 -23.99 -34.62 -7.78
N TYR A 375 -23.38 -33.44 -7.98
CA TYR A 375 -23.44 -32.31 -7.05
C TYR A 375 -24.30 -31.16 -7.59
N ALA A 376 -24.20 -30.87 -8.88
CA ALA A 376 -24.94 -29.79 -9.55
C ALA A 376 -26.37 -30.19 -9.95
N GLY A 377 -26.65 -31.50 -10.00
CA GLY A 377 -27.90 -32.04 -10.52
C GLY A 377 -27.88 -32.28 -12.04
N LEU A 378 -28.85 -33.04 -12.52
CA LEU A 378 -28.93 -33.46 -13.92
C LEU A 378 -29.19 -32.32 -14.91
N PRO A 379 -30.08 -31.33 -14.65
CA PRO A 379 -30.37 -30.31 -15.65
C PRO A 379 -29.15 -29.45 -16.04
N PRO A 380 -28.33 -28.90 -15.10
CA PRO A 380 -27.13 -28.15 -15.46
C PRO A 380 -26.10 -28.99 -16.21
N ALA A 381 -25.90 -30.25 -15.80
CA ALA A 381 -24.99 -31.17 -16.47
C ALA A 381 -25.45 -31.52 -17.90
N ASN A 382 -26.76 -31.70 -18.10
CA ASN A 382 -27.33 -31.97 -19.42
C ASN A 382 -27.16 -30.77 -20.36
N GLY A 383 -27.39 -29.54 -19.88
CA GLY A 383 -27.12 -28.31 -20.63
C GLY A 383 -25.65 -28.21 -21.03
N ALA A 384 -24.75 -28.44 -20.08
CA ALA A 384 -23.30 -28.42 -20.32
C ALA A 384 -22.82 -29.46 -21.34
N LEU A 385 -23.33 -30.70 -21.26
CA LEU A 385 -23.04 -31.74 -22.26
C LEU A 385 -23.56 -31.36 -23.65
N GLY A 386 -24.73 -30.74 -23.73
CA GLY A 386 -25.26 -30.17 -24.98
C GLY A 386 -24.30 -29.15 -25.59
N ILE A 387 -23.84 -28.19 -24.79
CA ILE A 387 -22.88 -27.17 -25.23
C ILE A 387 -21.55 -27.80 -25.66
N ALA A 388 -21.02 -28.76 -24.91
CA ALA A 388 -19.78 -29.46 -25.26
C ALA A 388 -19.90 -30.19 -26.60
N LYS A 389 -21.01 -30.91 -26.81
CA LYS A 389 -21.31 -31.59 -28.08
C LYS A 389 -21.33 -30.61 -29.26
N GLU A 390 -21.97 -29.46 -29.11
CA GLU A 390 -22.00 -28.43 -30.16
C GLU A 390 -20.60 -27.86 -30.47
N VAL A 391 -19.79 -27.61 -29.43
CA VAL A 391 -18.41 -27.14 -29.61
C VAL A 391 -17.59 -28.17 -30.38
N PHE A 392 -17.67 -29.45 -30.01
CA PHE A 392 -16.93 -30.52 -30.66
C PHE A 392 -17.30 -30.69 -32.12
N ALA A 393 -18.61 -30.67 -32.43
CA ALA A 393 -19.11 -30.76 -33.80
C ALA A 393 -18.65 -29.55 -34.65
N GLY A 394 -18.67 -28.34 -34.09
CA GLY A 394 -18.18 -27.15 -34.77
C GLY A 394 -16.68 -27.20 -35.09
N LEU A 395 -15.87 -27.75 -34.18
CA LEU A 395 -14.44 -27.94 -34.42
C LEU A 395 -14.15 -29.00 -35.49
N ASP A 396 -14.92 -30.09 -35.52
CA ASP A 396 -14.77 -31.14 -36.55
C ASP A 396 -15.10 -30.59 -37.95
N ALA A 397 -16.17 -29.80 -38.08
CA ALA A 397 -16.55 -29.17 -39.33
C ALA A 397 -15.47 -28.19 -39.84
N ALA A 398 -14.89 -27.37 -38.95
CA ALA A 398 -13.81 -26.45 -39.29
C ALA A 398 -12.54 -27.19 -39.74
N GLY A 399 -12.17 -28.27 -39.05
CA GLY A 399 -11.01 -29.09 -39.41
C GLY A 399 -11.16 -29.77 -40.78
N THR A 400 -12.38 -30.23 -41.14
CA THR A 400 -12.63 -30.81 -42.46
C THR A 400 -12.54 -29.80 -43.61
N ALA A 401 -12.92 -28.53 -43.36
CA ALA A 401 -12.85 -27.47 -44.37
C ALA A 401 -11.40 -27.07 -44.68
N ASP A 402 -10.52 -26.99 -43.68
CA ASP A 402 -9.09 -26.69 -43.89
C ASP A 402 -8.35 -27.81 -44.65
N THR A 403 -8.72 -29.07 -44.44
CA THR A 403 -8.18 -30.20 -45.23
C THR A 403 -8.68 -30.24 -46.67
N GLN A 404 -9.87 -29.71 -46.95
CA GLN A 404 -10.40 -29.61 -48.32
C GLN A 404 -9.82 -28.40 -49.08
N ALA A 405 -9.51 -27.30 -48.39
CA ALA A 405 -8.89 -26.11 -48.99
C ALA A 405 -7.39 -26.28 -49.32
N SER A 406 -6.72 -27.27 -48.73
CA SER A 406 -5.27 -27.52 -48.89
C SER A 406 -4.91 -28.64 -49.88
N SER A 407 -5.90 -29.24 -50.56
CA SER A 407 -5.66 -30.26 -51.61
C SER A 407 -5.29 -29.60 -52.96
N PRO A 408 -4.15 -29.92 -53.60
CA PRO A 408 -3.79 -29.38 -54.89
C PRO A 408 -4.72 -29.92 -55.99
N ASN A 409 -5.23 -29.03 -56.84
CA ASN A 409 -6.06 -29.37 -57.98
C ASN A 409 -5.22 -30.03 -59.09
N GLU A 410 -4.94 -31.33 -58.97
CA GLU A 410 -4.41 -32.15 -60.08
C GLU A 410 -5.57 -32.61 -60.97
N GLY A 411 -5.86 -31.88 -62.04
CA GLY A 411 -6.85 -32.35 -63.00
C GLY A 411 -7.29 -31.34 -64.05
N ALA A 412 -6.38 -30.81 -64.87
CA ALA A 412 -6.75 -30.17 -66.13
C ALA A 412 -5.63 -30.29 -67.18
N GLU A 413 -5.29 -31.52 -67.58
CA GLU A 413 -4.77 -31.78 -68.92
C GLU A 413 -5.51 -32.98 -69.51
N ARG A 414 -6.30 -32.72 -70.55
CA ARG A 414 -6.50 -33.53 -71.77
C ARG A 414 -7.64 -32.93 -72.59
N GLY A 415 -7.32 -32.54 -73.83
CA GLY A 415 -8.25 -32.07 -74.85
C GLY A 415 -7.55 -31.19 -75.86
#